data_AF-W7ALD0-F1
#
_entry.id   AF-W7ALD0-F1
#
_cell.length_a   1.000
_cell.length_b   1.000
_cell.length_c   1.000
_cell.angle_alpha   90.00
_cell.angle_beta   90.00
_cell.angle_gamma   90.00
#
_symmetry.space_group_name_H-M   'P 1'
#
loop_
_entity.id
_entity.type
_entity.pdbx_description
1 polymer ?
#
loop_
_entity_poly.entity_id
_entity_poly.type
_entity_poly.pdbx_seq_one_letter_code
_entity_poly.pdbx_strand_id
1 'polypeptide(L)'
;MVKHKDYKKSDLVSILSSNVSKERNKAVKLLKKFEPLPRKHLDSKFDPKSAIVHKYSSLKAFMCWRCDKVKQTNVKVHWDTAEGLKIICTSCHGNLLAMREVEKVRKENNTNREIVKNLSNM
;
A
#
# COMPACT_ATOMS: atom_id res chain seq x y z
N MET A 1 38.81 -9.48 -6.74
CA MET A 1 37.40 -9.80 -7.07
C MET A 1 36.50 -9.47 -5.89
N VAL A 2 35.74 -8.37 -5.95
CA VAL A 2 34.75 -8.05 -4.90
C VAL A 2 33.55 -8.96 -5.13
N LYS A 3 33.35 -9.97 -4.27
CA LYS A 3 32.17 -10.84 -4.32
C LYS A 3 30.93 -9.94 -4.23
N HIS A 4 30.19 -9.79 -5.33
CA HIS A 4 28.86 -9.22 -5.31
C HIS A 4 28.03 -10.17 -4.45
N LYS A 5 27.84 -9.81 -3.17
CA LYS A 5 26.93 -10.53 -2.29
C LYS A 5 25.54 -10.27 -2.88
N ASP A 6 24.95 -11.27 -3.49
CA ASP A 6 23.55 -11.22 -3.92
C ASP A 6 22.70 -11.11 -2.66
N TYR A 7 22.36 -9.87 -2.29
CA TYR A 7 21.54 -9.61 -1.12
C TYR A 7 20.15 -10.18 -1.37
N LYS A 8 19.65 -11.04 -0.49
CA LYS A 8 18.25 -11.42 -0.53
C LYS A 8 17.38 -10.21 -0.19
N LYS A 9 16.21 -10.11 -0.83
CA LYS A 9 15.26 -9.02 -0.59
C LYS A 9 14.91 -8.91 0.90
N SER A 10 14.69 -10.04 1.58
CA SER A 10 14.42 -10.13 3.03
C SER A 10 15.48 -9.42 3.88
N ASP A 11 16.75 -9.63 3.56
CA ASP A 11 17.87 -9.11 4.35
C ASP A 11 17.96 -7.58 4.21
N LEU A 12 17.65 -7.06 3.02
CA LEU A 12 17.58 -5.61 2.80
C LEU A 12 16.39 -4.98 3.51
N VAL A 13 15.28 -5.71 3.64
CA VAL A 13 14.09 -5.23 4.36
C VAL A 13 14.37 -5.10 5.85
N SER A 14 15.07 -6.05 6.48
CA SER A 14 15.44 -5.94 7.89
C SER A 14 16.39 -4.77 8.17
N ILE A 15 17.24 -4.40 7.21
CA ILE A 15 18.12 -3.22 7.32
C ILE A 15 17.31 -1.89 7.33
N LEU A 16 16.07 -1.86 6.82
CA LEU A 16 15.30 -0.61 6.78
C LEU A 16 14.96 -0.04 8.17
N SER A 17 14.90 -0.88 9.20
CA SER A 17 14.75 -0.47 10.60
C SER A 17 16.08 -0.05 11.26
N SER A 18 17.21 -0.15 10.57
CA SER A 18 18.51 0.30 11.10
C SER A 18 18.51 1.81 11.37
N ASN A 19 19.07 2.17 12.53
CA ASN A 19 19.33 3.57 12.90
C ASN A 19 20.51 4.15 12.12
N VAL A 20 21.33 3.31 11.46
CA VAL A 20 22.48 3.76 10.66
C VAL A 20 22.01 4.21 9.28
N SER A 21 21.94 5.53 9.09
CA SER A 21 21.45 6.14 7.85
C SER A 21 22.20 5.67 6.58
N LYS A 22 23.51 5.42 6.66
CA LYS A 22 24.33 4.94 5.53
C LYS A 22 23.87 3.56 5.04
N GLU A 23 23.62 2.64 5.97
CA GLU A 23 23.17 1.28 5.66
C GLU A 23 21.74 1.28 5.14
N ARG A 24 20.84 2.01 5.81
CA ARG A 24 19.45 2.17 5.39
C ARG A 24 19.35 2.72 3.96
N ASN A 25 20.14 3.74 3.63
CA ASN A 25 20.16 4.33 2.28
C ASN A 25 20.72 3.37 1.22
N LYS A 26 21.74 2.56 1.57
CA LYS A 26 22.25 1.50 0.69
C LYS A 26 21.17 0.44 0.43
N ALA A 27 20.47 -0.02 1.48
CA ALA A 27 19.39 -0.98 1.37
C ALA A 27 18.25 -0.46 0.49
N VAL A 28 17.85 0.81 0.64
CA VAL A 28 16.84 1.44 -0.22
C VAL A 28 17.28 1.42 -1.70
N LYS A 29 18.53 1.78 -2.01
CA LYS A 29 19.03 1.76 -3.39
C LYS A 29 19.00 0.36 -4.00
N LEU A 30 19.36 -0.66 -3.22
CA LEU A 30 19.33 -2.06 -3.66
C LEU A 30 17.89 -2.57 -3.83
N LEU A 31 17.00 -2.27 -2.89
CA LEU A 31 15.58 -2.66 -2.95
C LEU A 31 14.84 -2.09 -4.16
N LYS A 32 15.23 -0.90 -4.64
CA LYS A 32 14.66 -0.30 -5.87
C LYS A 32 14.97 -1.11 -7.14
N LYS A 33 15.98 -1.99 -7.11
CA LYS A 33 16.35 -2.84 -8.26
C LYS A 33 15.54 -4.13 -8.34
N PHE A 34 14.83 -4.50 -7.28
CA PHE A 34 13.99 -5.69 -7.29
C PHE A 34 12.69 -5.40 -8.02
N GLU A 35 12.26 -6.34 -8.85
CA GLU A 35 10.94 -6.28 -9.46
C GLU A 35 9.87 -6.28 -8.34
N PRO A 36 8.94 -5.31 -8.32
CA PRO A 36 7.85 -5.30 -7.38
C PRO A 36 6.88 -6.46 -7.65
N LEU A 37 6.37 -7.08 -6.59
CA LEU A 37 5.29 -8.07 -6.64
C LEU A 37 4.05 -7.52 -5.92
N PRO A 38 3.19 -6.75 -6.61
CA PRO A 38 2.02 -6.14 -5.99
C PRO A 38 1.03 -7.17 -5.43
N ARG A 39 0.44 -6.86 -4.28
CA ARG A 39 -0.55 -7.69 -3.57
C ARG A 39 -1.88 -6.95 -3.55
N LYS A 40 -2.84 -7.40 -4.35
CA LYS A 40 -4.16 -6.75 -4.52
C LYS A 40 -5.33 -7.61 -4.08
N HIS A 41 -5.07 -8.82 -3.60
CA HIS A 41 -6.11 -9.80 -3.25
C HIS A 41 -7.01 -9.33 -2.10
N LEU A 42 -6.54 -8.39 -1.28
CA LEU A 42 -7.31 -7.78 -0.19
C LEU A 42 -7.99 -6.46 -0.58
N ASP A 43 -7.78 -5.93 -1.79
CA ASP A 43 -8.29 -4.60 -2.19
C ASP A 43 -9.82 -4.51 -2.05
N SER A 44 -10.54 -5.58 -2.42
CA SER A 44 -12.02 -5.66 -2.33
C SER A 44 -12.55 -5.68 -0.90
N LYS A 45 -11.67 -5.90 0.10
CA LYS A 45 -11.98 -5.93 1.53
C LYS A 45 -11.55 -4.65 2.25
N PHE A 46 -10.92 -3.70 1.56
CA PHE A 46 -10.46 -2.45 2.17
C PHE A 46 -11.62 -1.65 2.77
N ASP A 47 -11.51 -1.21 4.02
CA ASP A 47 -12.46 -0.27 4.63
C ASP A 47 -11.64 0.96 5.12
N PRO A 48 -12.02 2.20 4.77
CA PRO A 48 -11.37 3.39 5.32
C PRO A 48 -11.22 3.38 6.84
N LYS A 49 -12.18 2.79 7.58
CA LYS A 49 -12.14 2.66 9.05
C LYS A 49 -11.08 1.67 9.54
N SER A 50 -10.67 0.73 8.69
CA SER A 50 -9.61 -0.24 8.99
C SER A 50 -8.20 0.30 8.73
N ALA A 51 -8.07 1.55 8.27
CA ALA A 51 -6.79 2.15 7.92
C ALA A 51 -6.49 3.41 8.74
N ILE A 52 -5.32 3.45 9.39
CA ILE A 52 -4.86 4.57 10.21
C ILE A 52 -3.60 5.18 9.59
N VAL A 53 -3.60 6.49 9.38
CA VAL A 53 -2.45 7.23 8.85
C VAL A 53 -1.55 7.67 10.01
N HIS A 54 -0.38 7.05 10.14
CA HIS A 54 0.62 7.40 11.14
C HIS A 54 1.64 8.38 10.58
N LYS A 55 1.78 9.54 11.22
CA LYS A 55 2.81 10.56 10.95
C LYS A 55 3.95 10.41 11.94
N TYR A 56 5.18 10.49 11.46
CA TYR A 56 6.41 10.36 12.23
C TYR A 56 7.19 11.68 12.18
N SER A 57 7.90 12.02 13.26
CA SER A 57 8.78 13.19 13.32
C SER A 57 10.03 13.07 12.45
N SER A 58 10.38 11.84 12.05
CA SER A 58 11.59 11.52 11.27
C SER A 58 11.25 10.70 10.04
N LEU A 59 12.07 10.81 9.00
CA LEU A 59 11.95 10.02 7.79
C LEU A 59 12.12 8.53 8.12
N LYS A 60 11.10 7.72 7.80
CA LYS A 60 11.14 6.27 7.95
C LYS A 60 11.34 5.62 6.58
N ALA A 61 12.06 4.50 6.57
CA ALA A 61 12.12 3.61 5.42
C ALA A 61 11.29 2.34 5.69
N PHE A 62 10.53 1.86 4.72
CA PHE A 62 9.77 0.62 4.83
C PHE A 62 9.41 0.07 3.44
N MET A 63 9.05 -1.21 3.38
CA MET A 63 8.42 -1.81 2.19
C MET A 63 6.91 -1.63 2.27
N CYS A 64 6.31 -1.03 1.24
CA CYS A 64 4.87 -1.02 1.10
C CYS A 64 4.39 -2.44 0.80
N TRP A 65 3.50 -3.00 1.62
CA TRP A 65 2.96 -4.34 1.43
C TRP A 65 2.18 -4.48 0.11
N ARG A 66 1.36 -3.48 -0.24
CA ARG A 66 0.48 -3.53 -1.43
C ARG A 66 1.23 -3.42 -2.75
N CYS A 67 2.10 -2.43 -2.91
CA CYS A 67 2.82 -2.24 -4.18
C CYS A 67 4.23 -2.85 -4.20
N ASP A 68 4.69 -3.40 -3.06
CA ASP A 68 5.97 -4.08 -2.92
C ASP A 68 7.18 -3.23 -3.30
N LYS A 69 7.04 -1.90 -3.17
CA LYS A 69 8.09 -0.91 -3.40
C LYS A 69 8.58 -0.33 -2.08
N VAL A 70 9.90 -0.14 -1.96
CA VAL A 70 10.50 0.59 -0.84
C VAL A 70 10.06 2.06 -0.86
N LYS A 71 9.78 2.60 0.33
CA LYS A 71 9.36 3.97 0.55
C LYS A 71 10.24 4.63 1.60
N GLN A 72 10.54 5.89 1.38
CA GLN A 72 11.16 6.77 2.37
C GLN A 72 10.23 7.97 2.56
N THR A 73 9.57 8.03 3.72
CA THR A 73 8.57 9.06 4.02
C THR A 73 8.38 9.14 5.54
N ASN A 74 7.87 10.26 6.00
CA ASN A 74 7.42 10.48 7.38
C ASN A 74 5.98 9.98 7.62
N VAL A 75 5.33 9.36 6.63
CA VAL A 75 3.96 8.84 6.76
C VAL A 75 3.88 7.36 6.42
N LYS A 76 3.27 6.57 7.29
CA LYS A 76 2.89 5.18 7.01
C LYS A 76 1.39 5.03 7.19
N VAL A 77 0.77 4.17 6.40
CA VAL A 77 -0.62 3.78 6.62
C VAL A 77 -0.64 2.36 7.16
N HIS A 78 -1.24 2.21 8.33
CA HIS A 78 -1.44 0.95 9.03
C HIS A 78 -2.84 0.46 8.65
N TRP A 79 -2.91 -0.64 7.91
CA TRP A 79 -4.16 -1.21 7.41
C TRP A 79 -4.38 -2.55 8.10
N ASP A 80 -5.42 -2.63 8.93
CA ASP A 80 -5.84 -3.87 9.56
C ASP A 80 -6.61 -4.75 8.57
N THR A 81 -6.26 -6.02 8.50
CA THR A 81 -6.82 -6.98 7.54
C THR A 81 -7.06 -8.32 8.19
N ALA A 82 -7.85 -9.18 7.54
CA ALA A 82 -8.03 -10.55 7.99
C ALA A 82 -6.70 -11.36 8.06
N GLU A 83 -5.66 -10.93 7.33
CA GLU A 83 -4.31 -11.52 7.38
C GLU A 83 -3.37 -10.77 8.34
N GLY A 84 -3.92 -9.94 9.24
CA GLY A 84 -3.19 -9.10 10.18
C GLY A 84 -2.77 -7.74 9.61
N LEU A 85 -2.00 -6.99 10.42
CA LEU A 85 -1.60 -5.62 10.13
C LEU A 85 -0.68 -5.52 8.89
N LYS A 86 -1.09 -4.73 7.89
CA LYS A 86 -0.31 -4.42 6.69
C LYS A 86 0.12 -2.96 6.70
N ILE A 87 1.37 -2.70 6.31
CA ILE A 87 1.89 -1.33 6.19
C ILE A 87 1.91 -0.94 4.71
N ILE A 88 1.15 0.09 4.33
CA ILE A 88 1.07 0.56 2.96
C ILE A 88 1.51 2.03 2.83
N CYS A 89 1.87 2.42 1.61
CA CYS A 89 2.22 3.80 1.29
C CYS A 89 0.99 4.66 1.04
N THR A 90 1.12 5.97 1.23
CA THR A 90 0.05 6.95 1.01
C THR A 90 -0.56 6.87 -0.40
N SER A 91 0.24 6.64 -1.45
CA SER A 91 -0.29 6.46 -2.81
C SER A 91 -1.16 5.20 -2.95
N CYS A 92 -0.82 4.11 -2.28
CA CYS A 92 -1.63 2.89 -2.28
C CYS A 92 -2.92 3.10 -1.50
N HIS A 93 -2.83 3.77 -0.35
CA HIS A 93 -3.99 4.15 0.44
C HIS A 93 -4.95 5.04 -0.35
N GLY A 94 -4.46 6.08 -1.00
CA GLY A 94 -5.29 6.95 -1.85
C GLY A 94 -5.94 6.21 -3.02
N ASN A 95 -5.22 5.27 -3.64
CA ASN A 95 -5.80 4.42 -4.69
C ASN A 95 -6.92 3.49 -4.16
N LEU A 96 -6.76 2.91 -2.97
CA LEU A 96 -7.79 2.08 -2.34
C LEU A 96 -9.04 2.89 -1.97
N LEU A 97 -8.86 4.11 -1.45
CA LEU A 97 -9.96 5.05 -1.19
C LEU A 97 -10.73 5.37 -2.48
N ALA A 98 -10.00 5.74 -3.54
CA ALA A 98 -10.62 6.04 -4.83
C ALA A 98 -11.37 4.84 -5.43
N MET A 99 -10.80 3.63 -5.33
CA MET A 99 -11.47 2.41 -5.80
C MET A 99 -12.79 2.17 -5.05
N ARG A 100 -12.82 2.39 -3.73
CA ARG A 100 -14.05 2.28 -2.94
C ARG A 100 -15.11 3.30 -3.31
N GLU A 101 -14.70 4.55 -3.54
CA GLU A 101 -15.63 5.59 -3.97
C GLU A 101 -16.26 5.24 -5.32
N VAL A 102 -15.45 4.75 -6.28
CA VAL A 102 -15.95 4.30 -7.58
C VAL A 102 -16.92 3.12 -7.44
N GLU A 103 -16.64 2.15 -6.57
CA GLU A 103 -17.56 1.04 -6.28
C GLU A 103 -18.90 1.52 -5.71
N LYS A 104 -18.87 2.50 -4.80
CA LYS A 104 -20.07 3.10 -4.20
C LYS A 104 -20.92 3.80 -5.26
N VAL A 105 -20.32 4.69 -6.05
CA VAL A 105 -21.01 5.42 -7.13
C VAL A 105 -21.60 4.46 -8.18
N ARG A 106 -20.89 3.37 -8.51
CA ARG A 106 -21.42 2.35 -9.43
C ARG A 106 -22.68 1.67 -8.90
N LYS A 107 -22.72 1.34 -7.60
CA LYS A 107 -23.91 0.75 -6.97
C LYS A 107 -25.08 1.71 -6.97
N GLU A 108 -24.85 2.96 -6.56
CA GLU A 108 -25.87 4.01 -6.57
C GLU A 108 -26.44 4.25 -7.97
N ASN A 109 -25.57 4.33 -9.00
CA ASN A 109 -26.01 4.49 -10.38
C ASN A 109 -26.83 3.31 -10.90
N ASN A 110 -26.48 2.07 -10.52
CA ASN A 110 -27.25 0.89 -10.90
C ASN A 110 -28.64 0.91 -10.25
N THR A 111 -28.73 1.22 -8.96
CA THR A 111 -30.01 1.36 -8.24
C THR A 111 -30.86 2.46 -8.86
N ASN A 112 -30.28 3.63 -9.16
CA ASN A 112 -31.01 4.74 -9.80
C ASN A 112 -31.53 4.35 -11.18
N ARG A 113 -30.76 3.60 -11.98
CA ARG A 113 -31.20 3.10 -13.29
C ARG A 113 -32.39 2.16 -13.18
N GLU A 114 -32.39 1.27 -12.19
CA GLU A 114 -33.52 0.35 -11.95
C GLU A 114 -34.78 1.12 -11.56
N ILE A 115 -34.66 2.13 -10.68
CA ILE A 115 -35.77 3.01 -10.29
C ILE A 115 -36.35 3.73 -11.50
N VAL A 116 -35.50 4.36 -12.33
CA VAL A 116 -35.93 5.07 -13.55
C VAL A 116 -36.64 4.13 -14.53
N LYS A 117 -36.10 2.92 -14.72
CA LYS A 117 -36.72 1.91 -15.59
C LYS A 117 -38.12 1.52 -15.10
N ASN A 118 -38.28 1.32 -13.79
CA ASN A 118 -39.58 0.99 -13.21
C ASN A 118 -40.59 2.13 -13.34
N LEU A 119 -40.16 3.38 -13.16
CA LEU A 119 -41.00 4.57 -13.35
C LEU A 119 -41.40 4.79 -14.82
N SER A 120 -40.55 4.39 -15.77
CA SER A 120 -40.81 4.55 -17.21
C SER A 120 -41.72 3.45 -17.78
N ASN A 121 -41.93 2.37 -17.03
CA ASN A 121 -42.81 1.26 -17.38
C ASN A 121 -44.20 1.35 -16.69
N MET A 122 -44.43 2.41 -15.90
CA MET A 122 -45.74 2.81 -15.37
C MET A 122 -46.40 3.81 -16.31
#